data_AF-A0A5E4PQX1-F1
#
_entry.id   AF-A0A5E4PQX1-F1
#
_cell.length_a   1.000
_cell.length_b   1.000
_cell.length_c   1.000
_cell.angle_alpha   90.00
_cell.angle_beta   90.00
_cell.angle_gamma   90.00
#
_symmetry.space_group_name_H-M   'P 1'
#
loop_
_entity.id
_entity.type
_entity.pdbx_description
1 polymer ?
#
loop_
_entity_poly.entity_id
_entity_poly.type
_entity_poly.pdbx_seq_one_letter_code
_entity_poly.pdbx_strand_id
1 'polypeptide(L)'
;MSKRTVLNEDYKGLVEWFPIPAELHEADGRRFASFGSVLPIHCCTPQQIEERSKTTHHYCGVFTDDPLRDPHSELVYVRLDEDSAEKVFLNRSKRILLLSSDGRVAQWQSAPTFESSNTFVAGAPIVSQDGQLVSVVTARRGNHYAVSTFESEGGYFETSQPWEVRDMQEGGLHYADHVFLSREPLRAHVAALPPPGDDAGAPPRPLLLRGPGGGGRVLLVAGSGRQLALIYLASVFTDDIQYL
;
A
#
# COMPACT_ATOMS: atom_id res chain seq x y z
N MET A 1 -14.33 -14.87 -23.30
CA MET A 1 -13.46 -13.70 -23.11
C MET A 1 -12.15 -14.18 -22.50
N SER A 2 -11.01 -13.63 -22.89
CA SER A 2 -9.71 -14.03 -22.36
C SER A 2 -9.58 -13.66 -20.88
N LYS A 3 -9.34 -14.64 -20.00
CA LYS A 3 -9.13 -14.42 -18.56
C LYS A 3 -7.71 -13.91 -18.24
N ARG A 4 -7.25 -12.90 -18.98
CA ARG A 4 -5.97 -12.21 -18.75
C ARG A 4 -6.03 -11.31 -17.51
N THR A 5 -4.98 -11.33 -16.71
CA THR A 5 -4.71 -10.39 -15.60
C THR A 5 -3.71 -9.29 -15.99
N VAL A 6 -3.44 -9.16 -17.29
CA VAL A 6 -2.63 -8.10 -17.90
C VAL A 6 -3.40 -7.36 -18.99
N LEU A 7 -3.06 -6.09 -19.19
CA LEU A 7 -3.70 -5.19 -20.16
C LEU A 7 -2.98 -5.15 -21.52
N ASN A 8 -1.70 -5.51 -21.56
CA ASN A 8 -0.94 -5.57 -22.82
C ASN A 8 -1.31 -6.80 -23.66
N GLU A 9 -1.22 -6.65 -24.99
CA GLU A 9 -1.56 -7.72 -25.94
C GLU A 9 -0.51 -8.84 -25.95
N ASP A 10 0.78 -8.47 -25.99
CA ASP A 10 1.93 -9.38 -25.99
C ASP A 10 2.56 -9.45 -24.60
N TYR A 11 2.74 -10.66 -24.07
CA TYR A 11 3.43 -10.88 -22.80
C TYR A 11 4.91 -10.51 -22.90
N LYS A 12 5.42 -9.92 -21.82
CA LYS A 12 6.82 -9.52 -21.65
C LYS A 12 7.49 -10.35 -20.56
N GLY A 13 8.82 -10.31 -20.51
CA GLY A 13 9.61 -10.98 -19.49
C GLY A 13 9.75 -12.49 -19.68
N LEU A 14 10.10 -13.18 -18.60
CA LEU A 14 10.27 -14.64 -18.60
C LEU A 14 8.92 -15.30 -18.33
N VAL A 15 8.26 -15.72 -19.41
CA VAL A 15 6.96 -16.38 -19.35
C VAL A 15 7.15 -17.89 -19.23
N GLU A 16 6.57 -18.49 -18.19
CA GLU A 16 6.56 -19.94 -17.98
C GLU A 16 5.12 -20.47 -18.02
N TRP A 17 4.96 -21.74 -18.40
CA TRP A 17 3.68 -22.44 -18.23
C TRP A 17 3.50 -22.74 -16.74
N PHE A 18 2.61 -21.98 -16.11
CA PHE A 18 2.37 -22.00 -14.67
C PHE A 18 0.93 -21.54 -14.40
N PRO A 19 -0.04 -22.48 -14.35
CA PRO A 19 -1.44 -22.14 -14.16
C PRO A 19 -1.72 -21.58 -12.76
N ILE A 20 -2.33 -20.39 -12.69
CA ILE A 20 -2.72 -19.73 -11.43
C ILE A 20 -4.19 -19.34 -11.53
N PRO A 21 -5.06 -19.73 -10.57
CA PRO A 21 -6.46 -19.34 -10.61
C PRO A 21 -6.62 -17.84 -10.32
N ALA A 22 -7.58 -17.20 -11.00
CA ALA A 22 -8.04 -15.86 -10.67
C ALA A 22 -9.47 -15.65 -11.19
N GLU A 23 -10.23 -14.83 -10.48
CA GLU A 23 -11.51 -14.32 -10.95
C GLU A 23 -11.34 -12.86 -11.36
N LEU A 24 -12.06 -12.43 -12.40
CA LEU A 24 -11.97 -11.08 -12.93
C LEU A 24 -13.28 -10.35 -12.68
N HIS A 25 -13.14 -9.10 -12.25
CA HIS A 25 -14.21 -8.22 -11.87
C HIS A 25 -14.08 -6.90 -12.62
N GLU A 26 -15.19 -6.20 -12.76
CA GLU A 26 -15.24 -4.85 -13.31
C GLU A 26 -16.15 -3.99 -12.45
N ALA A 27 -15.63 -2.87 -11.96
CA ALA A 27 -16.38 -1.88 -11.19
C ALA A 27 -15.88 -0.48 -11.57
N ASP A 28 -16.80 0.46 -11.77
CA ASP A 28 -16.49 1.87 -12.11
C ASP A 28 -15.52 2.02 -13.29
N GLY A 29 -15.63 1.14 -14.28
CA GLY A 29 -14.76 1.13 -15.47
C GLY A 29 -13.33 0.64 -15.23
N ARG A 30 -13.04 0.10 -14.03
CA ARG A 30 -11.76 -0.52 -13.69
C ARG A 30 -11.90 -2.03 -13.61
N ARG A 31 -10.99 -2.71 -14.29
CA ARG A 31 -10.88 -4.17 -14.23
C ARG A 31 -9.87 -4.55 -13.15
N PHE A 32 -10.25 -5.48 -12.29
CA PHE A 32 -9.38 -6.03 -11.25
C PHE A 32 -9.61 -7.53 -11.11
N ALA A 33 -8.76 -8.19 -10.33
CA ALA A 33 -8.83 -9.62 -10.09
C ALA A 33 -8.98 -9.96 -8.60
N SER A 34 -9.41 -11.18 -8.31
CA SER A 34 -9.35 -11.78 -6.97
C SER A 34 -8.73 -13.17 -7.03
N PHE A 35 -8.23 -13.62 -5.88
CA PHE A 35 -7.81 -15.00 -5.65
C PHE A 35 -8.65 -15.59 -4.52
N GLY A 36 -9.73 -16.30 -4.85
CA GLY A 36 -10.74 -16.67 -3.86
C GLY A 36 -11.31 -15.42 -3.19
N SER A 37 -11.25 -15.34 -1.85
CA SER A 37 -11.70 -14.17 -1.09
C SER A 37 -10.69 -13.00 -1.06
N VAL A 38 -9.46 -13.19 -1.56
CA VAL A 38 -8.39 -12.19 -1.48
C VAL A 38 -8.57 -11.09 -2.52
N LEU A 39 -8.57 -9.84 -2.06
CA LEU A 39 -8.86 -8.64 -2.87
C LEU A 39 -8.03 -7.43 -2.40
N PRO A 40 -7.58 -6.54 -3.29
CA PRO A 40 -7.03 -5.26 -2.89
C PRO A 40 -8.09 -4.37 -2.22
N ILE A 41 -7.74 -3.73 -1.11
CA ILE A 41 -8.67 -2.87 -0.34
C ILE A 41 -9.22 -1.73 -1.21
N HIS A 42 -8.37 -1.13 -2.05
CA HIS A 42 -8.74 0.00 -2.91
C HIS A 42 -9.63 -0.37 -4.10
N CYS A 43 -9.89 -1.66 -4.32
CA CYS A 43 -10.85 -2.17 -5.32
C CYS A 43 -12.22 -2.47 -4.71
N CYS A 44 -12.38 -2.35 -3.38
CA CYS A 44 -13.63 -2.68 -2.70
C CYS A 44 -14.58 -1.49 -2.59
N THR A 45 -15.88 -1.76 -2.64
CA THR A 45 -16.90 -0.77 -2.29
C THR A 45 -16.87 -0.47 -0.78
N PRO A 46 -17.45 0.65 -0.32
CA PRO A 46 -17.56 0.95 1.10
C PRO A 46 -18.23 -0.18 1.92
N GLN A 47 -19.25 -0.83 1.36
CA GLN A 47 -19.95 -1.96 2.02
C GLN A 47 -19.02 -3.17 2.15
N GLN A 48 -18.26 -3.51 1.10
CA GLN A 48 -17.29 -4.60 1.15
C GLN A 48 -16.17 -4.31 2.16
N ILE A 49 -15.71 -3.06 2.24
CA ILE A 49 -14.72 -2.64 3.24
C ILE A 49 -15.27 -2.84 4.66
N GLU A 50 -16.51 -2.39 4.92
CA GLU A 50 -17.15 -2.54 6.23
C GLU A 50 -17.27 -4.01 6.64
N GLU A 51 -17.64 -4.89 5.72
CA GLU A 51 -17.78 -6.33 5.98
C GLU A 51 -16.42 -6.99 6.21
N ARG A 52 -15.46 -6.79 5.30
CA ARG A 52 -14.16 -7.48 5.31
C ARG A 52 -13.21 -7.01 6.41
N SER A 53 -13.31 -5.73 6.83
CA SER A 53 -12.53 -5.19 7.94
C SER A 53 -12.77 -5.92 9.28
N LYS A 54 -13.86 -6.69 9.39
CA LYS A 54 -14.22 -7.41 10.63
C LYS A 54 -13.46 -8.73 10.79
N THR A 55 -12.96 -9.33 9.71
CA THR A 55 -12.40 -10.70 9.72
C THR A 55 -11.03 -10.81 9.09
N THR A 56 -10.58 -9.82 8.33
CA THR A 56 -9.32 -9.88 7.58
C THR A 56 -8.09 -9.99 8.48
N HIS A 57 -7.06 -10.67 7.98
CA HIS A 57 -5.69 -10.40 8.40
C HIS A 57 -5.22 -9.04 7.86
N HIS A 58 -4.36 -8.35 8.61
CA HIS A 58 -3.90 -7.01 8.27
C HIS A 58 -2.65 -7.03 7.39
N TYR A 59 -2.86 -6.97 6.08
CA TYR A 59 -1.84 -6.68 5.08
C TYR A 59 -2.15 -5.34 4.42
N CYS A 60 -1.12 -4.50 4.22
CA CYS A 60 -1.32 -3.17 3.68
C CYS A 60 -1.87 -3.27 2.25
N GLY A 61 -3.06 -2.73 2.02
CA GLY A 61 -3.73 -2.75 0.72
C GLY A 61 -4.40 -4.07 0.34
N VAL A 62 -4.45 -5.10 1.20
CA VAL A 62 -4.98 -6.42 0.86
C VAL A 62 -5.93 -6.94 1.94
N PHE A 63 -7.15 -7.33 1.53
CA PHE A 63 -8.05 -8.15 2.34
C PHE A 63 -7.78 -9.63 2.09
N THR A 64 -7.69 -10.42 3.16
CA THR A 64 -7.53 -11.88 3.12
C THR A 64 -8.01 -12.50 4.43
N ASP A 65 -8.74 -13.60 4.34
CA ASP A 65 -9.22 -14.35 5.51
C ASP A 65 -8.16 -15.32 6.05
N ASP A 66 -7.20 -15.71 5.20
CA ASP A 66 -6.10 -16.60 5.55
C ASP A 66 -4.75 -15.84 5.51
N PRO A 67 -3.76 -16.23 6.33
CA PRO A 67 -2.40 -15.71 6.22
C PRO A 67 -1.80 -16.01 4.85
N LEU A 68 -1.27 -14.99 4.18
CA LEU A 68 -0.48 -15.13 2.96
C LEU A 68 0.85 -15.82 3.26
N ARG A 69 1.37 -16.53 2.25
CA ARG A 69 2.69 -17.17 2.33
C ARG A 69 3.77 -16.11 2.34
N ASP A 70 4.67 -16.21 3.30
CA ASP A 70 5.86 -15.38 3.33
C ASP A 70 6.75 -15.64 2.09
N PRO A 71 7.14 -14.62 1.31
CA PRO A 71 8.08 -14.77 0.19
C PRO A 71 9.51 -15.09 0.64
N HIS A 72 9.75 -16.22 1.29
CA HIS A 72 11.12 -16.63 1.66
C HIS A 72 12.04 -16.89 0.44
N SER A 73 11.47 -17.02 -0.77
CA SER A 73 12.22 -17.19 -2.01
C SER A 73 12.70 -15.85 -2.59
N GLU A 74 13.73 -15.91 -3.44
CA GLU A 74 14.23 -14.76 -4.18
C GLU A 74 13.34 -14.35 -5.36
N LEU A 75 12.42 -15.24 -5.78
CA LEU A 75 11.56 -15.06 -6.94
C LEU A 75 10.11 -15.47 -6.67
N VAL A 76 9.20 -14.94 -7.48
CA VAL A 76 7.76 -15.21 -7.48
C VAL A 76 7.25 -15.32 -8.92
N TYR A 77 6.03 -15.84 -9.06
CA TYR A 77 5.30 -15.93 -10.32
C TYR A 77 4.09 -15.00 -10.28
N VAL A 78 3.93 -14.16 -11.28
CA VAL A 78 2.79 -13.23 -11.40
C VAL A 78 1.91 -13.65 -12.56
N ARG A 79 0.63 -13.87 -12.27
CA ARG A 79 -0.32 -14.42 -13.26
C ARG A 79 -0.48 -13.52 -14.47
N LEU A 80 -0.33 -14.08 -15.68
CA LEU A 80 -0.62 -13.39 -16.94
C LEU A 80 -2.02 -13.80 -17.46
N ASP A 81 -2.27 -15.10 -17.54
CA ASP A 81 -3.56 -15.69 -17.95
C ASP A 81 -3.83 -17.03 -17.24
N GLU A 82 -4.65 -17.90 -17.83
CA GLU A 82 -5.04 -19.18 -17.24
C GLU A 82 -3.88 -20.18 -17.15
N ASP A 83 -2.94 -20.13 -18.09
CA ASP A 83 -1.91 -21.16 -18.26
C ASP A 83 -0.49 -20.61 -18.02
N SER A 84 -0.32 -19.29 -17.99
CA SER A 84 0.99 -18.65 -17.96
C SER A 84 1.14 -17.61 -16.86
N ALA A 85 2.38 -17.54 -16.35
CA ALA A 85 2.82 -16.55 -15.39
C ALA A 85 4.20 -16.00 -15.77
N GLU A 86 4.46 -14.76 -15.39
CA GLU A 86 5.79 -14.17 -15.48
C GLU A 86 6.59 -14.51 -14.23
N LYS A 87 7.79 -15.04 -14.43
CA LYS A 87 8.75 -15.28 -13.36
C LYS A 87 9.59 -14.02 -13.12
N VAL A 88 9.56 -13.50 -11.90
CA VAL A 88 10.22 -12.24 -11.54
C VAL A 88 10.99 -12.37 -10.22
N PHE A 89 12.09 -11.64 -10.10
CA PHE A 89 12.84 -11.53 -8.85
C PHE A 89 12.21 -10.48 -7.93
N LEU A 90 12.22 -10.78 -6.63
CA LEU A 90 11.88 -9.81 -5.59
C LEU A 90 13.08 -8.92 -5.27
N ASN A 91 12.89 -7.61 -5.40
CA ASN A 91 13.82 -6.58 -5.03
C ASN A 91 13.44 -5.99 -3.67
N ARG A 92 14.18 -6.39 -2.62
CA ARG A 92 14.01 -5.88 -1.25
C ARG A 92 14.73 -4.56 -0.99
N SER A 93 15.56 -4.11 -1.94
CA SER A 93 16.30 -2.84 -1.85
C SER A 93 15.50 -1.67 -2.43
N LYS A 94 14.70 -1.94 -3.46
CA LYS A 94 13.82 -0.95 -4.07
C LYS A 94 12.40 -1.11 -3.50
N ARG A 95 11.97 -0.15 -2.69
CA ARG A 95 10.71 -0.23 -1.94
C ARG A 95 9.72 0.86 -2.34
N ILE A 96 8.44 0.53 -2.26
CA ILE A 96 7.32 1.45 -2.49
C ILE A 96 6.51 1.54 -1.20
N LEU A 97 6.16 2.75 -0.78
CA LEU A 97 5.32 2.96 0.39
C LEU A 97 3.85 2.72 0.02
N LEU A 98 3.29 1.62 0.50
CA LEU A 98 1.86 1.36 0.45
C LEU A 98 1.16 2.03 1.63
N LEU A 99 -0.05 2.51 1.37
CA LEU A 99 -1.00 3.02 2.35
C LEU A 99 -2.37 2.39 2.09
N SER A 100 -3.10 2.05 3.13
CA SER A 100 -4.50 1.66 3.01
C SER A 100 -5.28 2.01 4.27
N SER A 101 -6.59 2.20 4.13
CA SER A 101 -7.50 2.30 5.28
C SER A 101 -8.74 1.46 5.00
N ASP A 102 -9.15 0.68 5.99
CA ASP A 102 -10.37 -0.13 5.96
C ASP A 102 -11.46 0.40 6.90
N GLY A 103 -11.29 1.63 7.40
CA GLY A 103 -12.21 2.25 8.36
C GLY A 103 -12.03 1.78 9.82
N ARG A 104 -11.13 0.83 10.08
CA ARG A 104 -10.72 0.42 11.44
C ARG A 104 -9.25 0.71 11.69
N VAL A 105 -8.41 0.41 10.70
CA VAL A 105 -6.98 0.63 10.74
C VAL A 105 -6.50 1.35 9.49
N ALA A 106 -5.61 2.32 9.70
CA ALA A 106 -4.85 2.98 8.64
C ALA A 106 -3.45 2.36 8.57
N GLN A 107 -3.25 1.45 7.62
CA GLN A 107 -2.03 0.66 7.45
C GLN A 107 -1.04 1.39 6.54
N TRP A 108 0.24 1.18 6.79
CA TRP A 108 1.34 1.60 5.92
C TRP A 108 2.42 0.53 5.85
N GLN A 109 3.10 0.44 4.71
CA GLN A 109 4.19 -0.52 4.55
C GLN A 109 5.22 -0.08 3.51
N SER A 110 6.50 -0.25 3.83
CA SER A 110 7.63 -0.14 2.92
C SER A 110 7.82 -1.45 2.14
N ALA A 111 6.95 -1.67 1.15
CA ALA A 111 6.83 -2.94 0.45
C ALA A 111 8.01 -3.18 -0.52
N PRO A 112 8.58 -4.39 -0.58
CA PRO A 112 9.51 -4.78 -1.64
C PRO A 112 8.82 -4.73 -2.99
N THR A 113 9.61 -4.78 -4.06
CA THR A 113 9.07 -4.69 -5.42
C THR A 113 9.48 -5.86 -6.29
N PHE A 114 8.76 -6.10 -7.37
CA PHE A 114 9.32 -6.72 -8.57
C PHE A 114 9.24 -5.73 -9.73
N GLU A 115 10.07 -5.94 -10.76
CA GLU A 115 10.05 -5.12 -11.97
C GLU A 115 9.45 -5.92 -13.14
N SER A 116 8.48 -5.33 -13.83
CA SER A 116 7.91 -5.92 -15.05
C SER A 116 7.47 -4.85 -16.03
N SER A 117 7.58 -5.18 -17.32
CA SER A 117 7.02 -4.37 -18.42
C SER A 117 5.61 -4.79 -18.82
N ASN A 118 5.07 -5.87 -18.24
CA ASN A 118 3.65 -6.18 -18.35
C ASN A 118 2.84 -5.16 -17.53
N THR A 119 1.63 -4.85 -18.00
CA THR A 119 0.70 -3.96 -17.28
C THR A 119 -0.35 -4.81 -16.58
N PHE A 120 -0.06 -5.22 -15.35
CA PHE A 120 -0.98 -6.00 -14.52
C PHE A 120 -2.18 -5.19 -14.04
N VAL A 121 -3.33 -5.85 -13.90
CA VAL A 121 -4.49 -5.31 -13.18
C VAL A 121 -4.29 -5.46 -11.67
N ALA A 122 -4.95 -4.61 -10.86
CA ALA A 122 -4.99 -4.83 -9.42
C ALA A 122 -5.60 -6.20 -9.08
N GLY A 123 -5.09 -6.82 -8.02
CA GLY A 123 -5.50 -8.13 -7.56
C GLY A 123 -4.92 -9.30 -8.34
N ALA A 124 -4.11 -9.05 -9.38
CA ALA A 124 -3.41 -10.12 -10.09
C ALA A 124 -2.59 -10.96 -9.09
N PRO A 125 -2.78 -12.29 -9.04
CA PRO A 125 -2.11 -13.13 -8.05
C PRO A 125 -0.59 -13.16 -8.21
N ILE A 126 0.11 -13.11 -7.09
CA ILE A 126 1.56 -13.30 -6.95
C ILE A 126 1.77 -14.55 -6.11
N VAL A 127 2.36 -15.59 -6.69
CA VAL A 127 2.51 -16.90 -6.03
C VAL A 127 3.99 -17.30 -5.94
N SER A 128 4.27 -18.17 -4.96
CA SER A 128 5.56 -18.82 -4.81
C SER A 128 5.77 -19.90 -5.88
N GLN A 129 6.98 -20.48 -5.92
CA GLN A 129 7.30 -21.60 -6.82
C GLN A 129 6.41 -22.83 -6.59
N ASP A 130 5.91 -23.02 -5.38
CA ASP A 130 4.99 -24.11 -5.01
C ASP A 130 3.51 -23.77 -5.34
N GLY A 131 3.25 -22.61 -5.97
CA GLY A 131 1.91 -22.16 -6.35
C GLY A 131 1.08 -21.58 -5.20
N GLN A 132 1.65 -21.45 -4.00
CA GLN A 132 0.96 -20.82 -2.86
C GLN A 132 0.94 -19.29 -3.00
N LEU A 133 -0.20 -18.68 -2.66
CA LEU A 133 -0.39 -17.23 -2.72
C LEU A 133 0.54 -16.51 -1.74
N VAL A 134 1.39 -15.64 -2.29
CA VAL A 134 2.33 -14.79 -1.56
C VAL A 134 1.74 -13.40 -1.35
N SER A 135 1.13 -12.85 -2.41
CA SER A 135 0.53 -11.52 -2.39
C SER A 135 -0.38 -11.34 -3.61
N VAL A 136 -0.92 -10.13 -3.77
CA VAL A 136 -1.61 -9.70 -4.99
C VAL A 136 -1.07 -8.36 -5.43
N VAL A 137 -1.15 -8.07 -6.73
CA VAL A 137 -0.77 -6.76 -7.27
C VAL A 137 -1.66 -5.68 -6.67
N THR A 138 -1.07 -4.64 -6.07
CA THR A 138 -1.80 -3.53 -5.43
C THR A 138 -1.53 -2.21 -6.14
N ALA A 139 -0.30 -1.73 -6.02
CA ALA A 139 0.17 -0.48 -6.59
C ALA A 139 1.52 -0.62 -7.29
N ARG A 140 1.86 0.36 -8.12
CA ARG A 140 3.16 0.42 -8.81
C ARG A 140 3.72 1.83 -8.87
N ARG A 141 5.02 1.94 -9.11
CA ARG A 141 5.72 3.17 -9.49
C ARG A 141 6.55 2.88 -10.74
N GLY A 142 6.14 3.44 -11.88
CA GLY A 142 6.69 3.04 -13.18
C GLY A 142 6.48 1.53 -13.42
N ASN A 143 7.58 0.80 -13.65
CA ASN A 143 7.58 -0.65 -13.86
C ASN A 143 7.77 -1.46 -12.57
N HIS A 144 7.86 -0.80 -11.41
CA HIS A 144 8.04 -1.47 -10.13
C HIS A 144 6.71 -1.68 -9.44
N TYR A 145 6.34 -2.93 -9.22
CA TYR A 145 5.10 -3.34 -8.57
C TYR A 145 5.38 -3.68 -7.11
N ALA A 146 4.57 -3.14 -6.20
CA ALA A 146 4.70 -3.41 -4.78
C ALA A 146 4.18 -4.81 -4.42
N VAL A 147 4.88 -5.49 -3.53
CA VAL A 147 4.49 -6.81 -2.99
C VAL A 147 4.19 -6.65 -1.50
N SER A 148 2.90 -6.55 -1.17
CA SER A 148 2.45 -6.43 0.23
C SER A 148 2.66 -7.76 0.96
N THR A 149 3.36 -7.75 2.09
CA THR A 149 3.81 -8.97 2.82
C THR A 149 3.97 -8.66 4.32
N PHE A 150 4.39 -9.61 5.16
CA PHE A 150 4.71 -9.37 6.57
C PHE A 150 6.19 -8.97 6.83
N GLU A 151 7.14 -9.34 5.96
CA GLU A 151 8.59 -9.21 6.24
C GLU A 151 9.14 -7.77 6.33
N SER A 152 8.34 -6.75 5.96
CA SER A 152 8.85 -5.40 5.71
C SER A 152 8.42 -4.39 6.76
N GLU A 153 9.24 -3.33 6.92
CA GLU A 153 8.91 -2.18 7.76
C GLU A 153 7.51 -1.67 7.42
N GLY A 154 6.69 -1.54 8.44
CA GLY A 154 5.29 -1.18 8.31
C GLY A 154 4.60 -1.18 9.66
N GLY A 155 3.35 -0.79 9.64
CA GLY A 155 2.50 -0.77 10.82
C GLY A 155 1.12 -0.26 10.48
N TYR A 156 0.33 0.01 11.51
CA TYR A 156 -0.98 0.60 11.34
C TYR A 156 -1.32 1.51 12.51
N PHE A 157 -2.23 2.45 12.26
CA PHE A 157 -2.86 3.25 13.29
C PHE A 157 -4.32 2.81 13.44
N GLU A 158 -4.77 2.64 14.68
CA GLU A 158 -6.19 2.38 14.97
C GLU A 158 -6.97 3.69 14.80
N THR A 159 -7.66 3.82 13.68
CA THR A 159 -8.46 5.00 13.34
C THR A 159 -9.41 4.69 12.19
N SER A 160 -10.57 5.34 12.21
CA SER A 160 -11.53 5.32 11.11
C SER A 160 -11.23 6.37 10.03
N GLN A 161 -10.26 7.26 10.26
CA GLN A 161 -9.91 8.29 9.30
C GLN A 161 -9.10 7.71 8.13
N PRO A 162 -9.35 8.13 6.88
CA PRO A 162 -8.51 7.78 5.75
C PRO A 162 -7.15 8.50 5.83
N TRP A 163 -6.19 8.04 5.03
CA TRP A 163 -4.90 8.70 4.88
C TRP A 163 -5.03 10.07 4.22
N GLU A 164 -4.44 11.09 4.84
CA GLU A 164 -4.09 12.33 4.16
C GLU A 164 -2.70 12.21 3.55
N VAL A 165 -2.54 12.65 2.29
CA VAL A 165 -1.24 12.66 1.62
C VAL A 165 -0.92 14.08 1.18
N ARG A 166 0.22 14.61 1.61
CA ARG A 166 0.70 15.94 1.25
C ARG A 166 2.16 15.90 0.82
N ASP A 167 2.59 16.91 0.08
CA ASP A 167 3.98 17.08 -0.30
C ASP A 167 4.71 17.97 0.71
N MET A 168 5.92 17.57 1.09
CA MET A 168 6.79 18.40 1.90
C MET A 168 7.23 19.63 1.11
N GLN A 169 7.02 20.81 1.69
CA GLN A 169 7.60 22.05 1.19
C GLN A 169 9.09 22.10 1.51
N GLU A 170 9.89 22.43 0.49
CA GLU A 170 11.35 22.57 0.60
C GLU A 170 11.75 23.71 1.54
N GLY A 171 12.81 23.50 2.33
CA GLY A 171 13.32 24.49 3.28
C GLY A 171 12.46 24.72 4.54
N GLY A 172 11.31 24.07 4.66
CA GLY A 172 10.41 24.18 5.80
C GLY A 172 10.64 23.13 6.90
N LEU A 173 10.42 23.52 8.15
CA LEU A 173 10.26 22.61 9.28
C LEU A 173 8.79 22.16 9.36
N HIS A 174 8.55 20.86 9.42
CA HIS A 174 7.19 20.30 9.45
C HIS A 174 6.82 19.83 10.85
N TYR A 175 5.62 20.15 11.30
CA TYR A 175 4.97 19.57 12.47
C TYR A 175 3.51 19.26 12.11
N ALA A 176 3.10 18.01 12.24
CA ALA A 176 1.80 17.55 11.72
C ALA A 176 1.63 18.01 10.26
N ASP A 177 0.57 18.75 9.96
CA ASP A 177 0.23 19.23 8.64
C ASP A 177 0.57 20.71 8.40
N HIS A 178 1.39 21.29 9.30
CA HIS A 178 1.87 22.67 9.25
C HIS A 178 3.35 22.76 8.85
N VAL A 179 3.69 23.84 8.15
CA VAL A 179 5.06 24.18 7.72
C VAL A 179 5.50 25.48 8.41
N PHE A 180 6.72 25.48 8.94
CA PHE A 180 7.32 26.60 9.65
C PHE A 180 8.67 26.96 9.03
N LEU A 181 8.95 28.26 8.90
CA LEU A 181 10.23 28.74 8.37
C LEU A 181 11.39 28.61 9.38
N SER A 182 11.09 28.53 10.67
CA SER A 182 12.11 28.39 11.71
C SER A 182 11.58 27.66 12.95
N ARG A 183 12.50 27.30 13.84
CA ARG A 183 12.19 26.47 15.02
C ARG A 183 11.37 27.22 16.07
N GLU A 184 11.50 28.55 16.15
CA GLU A 184 10.81 29.37 17.16
C GLU A 184 9.28 29.43 16.92
N PRO A 185 8.77 29.78 15.72
CA PRO A 185 7.34 29.70 15.42
C PRO A 185 6.76 28.30 15.61
N LEU A 186 7.52 27.25 15.27
CA LEU A 186 7.12 25.87 15.51
C LEU A 186 6.92 25.62 17.02
N ARG A 187 7.90 25.99 17.84
CA ARG A 187 7.80 25.83 19.31
C ARG A 187 6.64 26.62 19.90
N ALA A 188 6.42 27.85 19.43
CA ALA A 188 5.31 28.68 19.85
C ALA A 188 3.95 28.03 19.50
N HIS A 189 3.83 27.51 18.27
CA HIS A 189 2.64 26.76 17.84
C HIS A 189 2.38 25.55 18.74
N VAL A 190 3.39 24.68 18.96
CA VAL A 190 3.24 23.50 19.81
C VAL A 190 2.90 23.84 21.26
N ALA A 191 3.39 24.96 21.77
CA ALA A 191 3.07 25.44 23.12
C ALA A 191 1.62 25.94 23.25
N ALA A 192 1.02 26.42 22.16
CA ALA A 192 -0.36 26.90 22.14
C ALA A 192 -1.40 25.77 21.96
N LEU A 193 -0.98 24.59 21.50
CA LEU A 193 -1.88 23.44 21.32
C LEU A 193 -2.29 22.85 22.69
N PRO A 194 -3.55 22.38 22.85
CA PRO A 194 -3.97 21.68 24.05
C PRO A 194 -3.15 20.38 24.24
N PRO A 195 -3.06 19.83 25.47
CA PRO A 195 -2.40 18.55 25.71
C PRO A 195 -2.96 17.40 24.85
N PRO A 196 -2.18 16.32 24.60
CA PRO A 196 -2.72 15.11 23.96
C PRO A 196 -3.88 14.53 24.78
N GLY A 197 -4.98 14.13 24.13
CA GLY A 197 -6.14 13.49 24.76
C GLY A 197 -7.31 14.43 25.09
N ASP A 198 -7.19 15.73 24.80
CA ASP A 198 -8.23 16.74 25.01
C ASP A 198 -8.96 17.10 23.69
N ASP A 199 -9.21 16.10 22.86
CA ASP A 199 -9.59 16.20 21.44
C ASP A 199 -11.08 15.89 21.17
N ALA A 200 -11.94 16.06 22.18
CA ALA A 200 -13.41 15.94 22.09
C ALA A 200 -13.93 14.65 21.41
N GLY A 201 -13.14 13.57 21.48
CA GLY A 201 -13.48 12.27 20.88
C GLY A 201 -13.29 12.18 19.36
N ALA A 202 -12.63 13.15 18.72
CA ALA A 202 -12.31 13.06 17.30
C ALA A 202 -11.21 11.99 17.06
N PRO A 203 -11.42 11.02 16.14
CA PRO A 203 -10.42 10.01 15.84
C PRO A 203 -9.15 10.64 15.24
N PRO A 204 -7.95 10.08 15.53
CA PRO A 204 -6.71 10.65 15.05
C PRO A 204 -6.56 10.47 13.54
N ARG A 205 -5.95 11.44 12.86
CA ARG A 205 -5.79 11.47 11.41
C ARG A 205 -4.39 10.96 11.02
N PRO A 206 -4.30 9.94 10.16
CA PRO A 206 -3.04 9.45 9.62
C PRO A 206 -2.61 10.33 8.44
N LEU A 207 -1.34 10.73 8.43
CA LEU A 207 -0.79 11.66 7.44
C LEU A 207 0.53 11.12 6.87
N LEU A 208 0.63 11.10 5.55
CA LEU A 208 1.89 10.93 4.82
C LEU A 208 2.34 12.30 4.29
N LEU A 209 3.55 12.71 4.69
CA LEU A 209 4.28 13.78 4.02
C LEU A 209 5.28 13.17 3.04
N ARG A 210 5.02 13.31 1.74
CA ARG A 210 5.94 12.87 0.68
C ARG A 210 7.13 13.80 0.63
N GLY A 211 8.34 13.23 0.69
CA GLY A 211 9.59 13.98 0.67
C GLY A 211 10.38 13.71 -0.61
N PRO A 212 11.21 14.67 -1.06
CA PRO A 212 12.12 14.42 -2.17
C PRO A 212 13.10 13.29 -1.84
N GLY A 213 13.50 12.52 -2.85
CA GLY A 213 14.54 11.49 -2.73
C GLY A 213 14.21 10.32 -1.80
N GLY A 214 12.93 10.04 -1.53
CA GLY A 214 12.50 8.96 -0.63
C GLY A 214 12.58 9.28 0.86
N GLY A 215 12.70 10.57 1.23
CA GLY A 215 12.72 11.05 2.61
C GLY A 215 11.33 11.43 3.14
N GLY A 216 10.34 10.56 2.95
CA GLY A 216 8.97 10.80 3.43
C GLY A 216 8.81 10.67 4.95
N ARG A 217 7.63 11.05 5.46
CA ARG A 217 7.29 10.95 6.88
C ARG A 217 5.88 10.40 7.06
N VAL A 218 5.74 9.45 7.98
CA VAL A 218 4.43 8.97 8.44
C VAL A 218 4.13 9.61 9.78
N LEU A 219 2.95 10.20 9.92
CA LEU A 219 2.51 10.90 11.12
C LEU A 219 1.13 10.42 11.54
N LEU A 220 0.87 10.53 12.84
CA LEU A 220 -0.47 10.46 13.41
C LEU A 220 -0.75 11.78 14.12
N VAL A 221 -1.87 12.41 13.79
CA VAL A 221 -2.22 13.75 14.27
C VAL A 221 -3.56 13.69 15.01
N ALA A 222 -3.61 14.20 16.24
CA ALA A 222 -4.85 14.29 17.02
C ALA A 222 -5.84 15.27 16.38
N GLY A 223 -7.11 15.20 16.79
CA GLY A 223 -8.15 16.14 16.34
C GLY A 223 -7.80 17.62 16.61
N SER A 224 -7.01 17.87 17.66
CA SER A 224 -6.51 19.20 18.04
C SER A 224 -5.38 19.74 17.14
N GLY A 225 -4.84 18.94 16.22
CA GLY A 225 -3.65 19.26 15.43
C GLY A 225 -2.33 18.89 16.11
N ARG A 226 -2.37 18.36 17.34
CA ARG A 226 -1.16 17.89 18.05
C ARG A 226 -0.66 16.57 17.45
N GLN A 227 0.63 16.52 17.15
CA GLN A 227 1.29 15.31 16.65
C GLN A 227 1.39 14.26 17.76
N LEU A 228 0.89 13.05 17.47
CA LEU A 228 0.95 11.88 18.33
C LEU A 228 2.15 10.97 17.98
N ALA A 229 2.43 10.83 16.69
CA ALA A 229 3.57 10.07 16.19
C ALA A 229 4.23 10.76 15.00
N LEU A 230 5.54 10.54 14.84
CA LEU A 230 6.32 10.93 13.67
C LEU A 230 7.38 9.88 13.41
N ILE A 231 7.32 9.30 12.22
CA ILE A 231 8.21 8.27 11.73
C ILE A 231 8.89 8.83 10.49
N TYR A 232 10.22 8.87 10.52
CA TYR A 232 11.04 9.24 9.37
C TYR A 232 11.26 8.00 8.52
N LEU A 233 10.84 8.06 7.26
CA LEU A 233 11.06 6.97 6.33
C LEU A 233 12.45 7.09 5.71
N ALA A 234 13.07 5.94 5.48
CA ALA A 234 14.36 5.86 4.81
C ALA A 234 14.27 4.92 3.61
N SER A 235 14.81 5.36 2.47
CA SER A 235 15.01 4.51 1.28
C SER A 235 13.73 3.85 0.73
N VAL A 236 12.60 4.54 0.79
CA VAL A 236 11.32 4.09 0.25
C VAL A 236 10.73 5.16 -0.67
N PHE A 237 10.22 4.77 -1.83
CA PHE A 237 9.53 5.70 -2.71
C PHE A 237 8.16 6.07 -2.13
N THR A 238 7.86 7.37 -2.12
CA THR A 238 6.58 7.91 -1.65
C THR A 238 5.83 8.68 -2.74
N ASP A 239 6.48 8.92 -3.87
CA ASP A 239 6.04 9.69 -5.03
C ASP A 239 5.61 8.79 -6.20
N ASP A 240 4.72 9.29 -7.05
CA ASP A 240 4.27 8.65 -8.30
C ASP A 240 3.78 7.19 -8.16
N ILE A 241 3.19 6.88 -7.01
CA ILE A 241 2.59 5.58 -6.71
C ILE A 241 1.17 5.54 -7.27
N GLN A 242 0.92 4.60 -8.18
CA GLN A 242 -0.38 4.35 -8.80
C GLN A 242 -1.01 3.10 -8.19
N TYR A 243 -2.14 3.27 -7.49
CA TYR A 243 -3.03 2.16 -7.14
C TYR A 243 -3.83 1.75 -8.37
N LEU A 244 -3.70 0.49 -8.75
CA LEU A 244 -4.14 -0.05 -10.05
C LEU A 244 -5.64 -0.38 -10.09
#